data_AF-A0A2T2YPD7-F1
#
_entry.id   AF-A0A2T2YPD7-F1
#
_cell.length_a   1.000
_cell.length_b   1.000
_cell.length_c   1.000
_cell.angle_alpha   90.00
_cell.angle_beta   90.00
_cell.angle_gamma   90.00
#
_symmetry.space_group_name_H-M   'P 1'
#
loop_
_entity.id
_entity.type
_entity.pdbx_description
1 polymer ?
#
loop_
_entity_poly.entity_id
_entity_poly.type
_entity_poly.pdbx_seq_one_letter_code
_entity_poly.pdbx_strand_id
1 'polypeptide(L)' 'MNTSGKLTNLQLELLKIFHYDLAESQLKDIKSILGKYFAETASTEMDKLWKQQGWSNETMEQWVNEHLRKKG' A
#
# COMPACT_ATOMS: atom_id res chain seq x y z
N MET A 1 -7.19 21.42 -7.40
CA MET A 1 -8.28 20.96 -8.30
C MET A 1 -9.35 20.31 -7.44
N ASN A 2 -10.55 20.88 -7.38
CA ASN A 2 -11.68 20.33 -6.63
C ASN A 2 -12.27 19.16 -7.41
N THR A 3 -12.04 17.92 -6.95
CA THR A 3 -12.57 16.68 -7.53
C THR A 3 -13.96 16.33 -6.99
N SER A 4 -14.80 17.33 -6.70
CA SER A 4 -16.18 17.05 -6.27
C SER A 4 -16.97 16.44 -7.43
N GLY A 5 -17.07 15.11 -7.46
CA GLY A 5 -18.20 14.42 -8.10
C GLY A 5 -17.95 13.11 -8.84
N LYS A 6 -16.71 12.64 -9.05
CA LYS A 6 -16.48 11.35 -9.76
C LYS A 6 -15.77 10.33 -8.87
N LEU A 7 -16.47 9.22 -8.64
CA LEU A 7 -15.92 8.05 -7.96
C LEU A 7 -14.85 7.39 -8.83
N THR A 8 -13.83 6.81 -8.19
CA THR A 8 -12.86 5.96 -8.87
C THR A 8 -13.52 4.66 -9.34
N ASN A 9 -12.89 3.98 -10.30
CA ASN A 9 -13.33 2.65 -10.74
C ASN A 9 -13.43 1.66 -9.55
N LEU A 10 -12.46 1.66 -8.64
CA LEU A 10 -12.52 0.81 -7.44
C LEU A 10 -13.69 1.17 -6.53
N GLN A 11 -13.95 2.46 -6.31
CA GLN A 11 -15.11 2.91 -5.52
C GLN A 11 -16.43 2.46 -6.17
N LEU A 12 -16.54 2.53 -7.51
CA LEU A 12 -17.72 2.03 -8.24
C LEU A 12 -17.91 0.52 -8.10
N GLU A 13 -16.84 -0.28 -8.16
CA GLU A 13 -16.94 -1.73 -7.96
C GLU A 13 -17.31 -2.08 -6.50
N LEU A 14 -16.75 -1.39 -5.51
CA LEU A 14 -17.12 -1.59 -4.11
C LEU A 14 -18.60 -1.26 -3.85
N LEU A 15 -19.15 -0.23 -4.50
CA LEU A 15 -20.58 0.10 -4.39
C LEU A 15 -21.49 -1.01 -4.94
N LYS A 16 -21.07 -1.75 -5.96
CA LYS A 16 -21.84 -2.92 -6.45
C LYS A 16 -21.87 -4.04 -5.41
N ILE A 17 -20.82 -4.17 -4.60
CA ILE A 17 -20.74 -5.17 -3.52
C ILE A 17 -21.68 -4.80 -2.36
N PHE A 18 -21.93 -3.51 -2.10
CA PHE A 18 -22.84 -3.07 -1.02
C PHE A 18 -24.30 -3.52 -1.21
N HIS A 19 -24.70 -3.95 -2.41
CA HIS A 19 -26.01 -4.57 -2.60
C HIS A 19 -26.13 -5.94 -1.90
N TYR A 20 -25.00 -6.60 -1.62
CA TYR A 20 -24.97 -7.83 -0.85
C TYR A 20 -24.86 -7.53 0.64
N ASP A 21 -25.79 -8.08 1.43
CA ASP A 21 -25.71 -8.05 2.90
C ASP A 21 -24.66 -9.05 3.38
N LEU A 22 -23.39 -8.64 3.30
CA LEU A 22 -22.26 -9.47 3.68
C LEU A 22 -22.15 -9.57 5.20
N ALA A 23 -21.91 -10.78 5.70
CA ALA A 23 -21.52 -10.97 7.09
C ALA A 23 -20.19 -10.23 7.37
N GLU A 24 -19.99 -9.75 8.60
CA GLU A 24 -18.78 -9.02 8.99
C GLU A 24 -17.49 -9.81 8.70
N SER A 25 -17.52 -11.14 8.79
CA SER A 25 -16.40 -12.02 8.45
C SER A 25 -15.98 -11.86 6.99
N GLN A 26 -16.93 -11.84 6.06
CA GLN A 26 -16.67 -11.69 4.63
C GLN A 26 -16.14 -10.28 4.32
N LEU A 27 -16.65 -9.25 4.99
CA LEU A 27 -16.11 -7.90 4.86
C LEU A 27 -14.66 -7.82 5.34
N LYS A 28 -14.34 -8.51 6.44
CA LYS A 28 -12.96 -8.60 6.96
C LYS A 28 -12.04 -9.32 5.99
N ASP A 29 -12.50 -10.39 5.36
CA ASP A 29 -11.74 -11.13 4.34
C ASP A 29 -11.42 -10.24 3.14
N ILE A 30 -12.39 -9.49 2.63
CA ILE A 30 -12.19 -8.53 1.52
C ILE A 30 -11.14 -7.47 1.90
N LYS A 31 -11.22 -6.92 3.12
CA LYS A 31 -10.21 -5.97 3.62
C LYS A 31 -8.82 -6.60 3.69
N SER A 32 -8.72 -7.86 4.12
CA SER A 32 -7.46 -8.59 4.18
C SER A 32 -6.86 -8.83 2.80
N ILE A 33 -7.68 -9.22 1.81
CA ILE A 33 -7.26 -9.41 0.42
C ILE A 33 -6.71 -8.11 -0.16
N LEU A 34 -7.43 -6.99 0.01
CA LEU A 34 -6.98 -5.68 -0.46
C LEU A 34 -5.67 -5.26 0.22
N GLY A 35 -5.58 -5.42 1.55
CA GLY A 35 -4.38 -5.10 2.31
C GLY A 35 -3.17 -5.90 1.85
N LYS A 36 -3.35 -7.20 1.61
CA LYS A 36 -2.31 -8.09 1.10
C LYS A 36 -1.85 -7.66 -0.30
N TYR A 37 -2.77 -7.39 -1.22
CA TYR A 37 -2.44 -6.96 -2.57
C TYR A 37 -1.57 -5.68 -2.58
N PHE A 38 -1.96 -4.67 -1.80
CA PHE A 38 -1.20 -3.42 -1.74
C PHE A 38 0.16 -3.60 -1.05
N ALA A 39 0.24 -4.43 -0.01
CA ALA A 39 1.51 -4.74 0.64
C ALA A 39 2.48 -5.45 -0.31
N GLU A 40 2.02 -6.48 -1.02
CA GLU A 40 2.83 -7.21 -2.01
C GLU A 40 3.28 -6.30 -3.17
N THR A 41 2.39 -5.44 -3.65
CA THR A 41 2.71 -4.46 -4.71
C THR A 41 3.77 -3.47 -4.22
N ALA A 42 3.62 -2.94 -3.00
CA ALA A 42 4.58 -2.01 -2.41
C ALA A 42 5.96 -2.67 -2.21
N SER A 43 6.00 -3.90 -1.68
CA SER A 43 7.24 -4.67 -1.54
C SER A 43 7.92 -4.91 -2.90
N THR A 44 7.15 -5.31 -3.92
CA THR A 44 7.69 -5.58 -5.25
C THR A 44 8.28 -4.33 -5.91
N GLU A 45 7.57 -3.20 -5.83
CA GLU A 45 8.08 -1.94 -6.37
C GLU A 45 9.31 -1.44 -5.58
N MET A 46 9.35 -1.66 -4.26
CA MET A 46 10.54 -1.34 -3.45
C MET A 46 11.74 -2.19 -3.86
N ASP A 47 11.57 -3.50 -4.06
CA ASP A 47 12.64 -4.40 -4.52
C ASP A 47 13.17 -3.99 -5.90
N LYS A 48 12.28 -3.55 -6.79
CA LYS A 48 12.64 -3.04 -8.11
C LYS A 48 13.43 -1.73 -7.99
N LEU A 49 12.96 -0.79 -7.19
CA LEU A 49 13.65 0.47 -6.94
C LEU A 49 15.03 0.23 -6.31
N TRP A 50 15.11 -0.69 -5.35
CA TRP A 50 16.35 -1.10 -4.68
C TRP A 50 17.40 -1.56 -5.68
N LYS A 51 17.02 -2.43 -6.63
CA LYS A 51 17.89 -2.88 -7.70
C LYS A 51 18.27 -1.77 -8.67
N GLN A 52 17.30 -0.94 -9.08
CA GLN A 52 17.53 0.16 -10.04
C GLN A 52 18.49 1.22 -9.50
N GLN A 53 18.41 1.52 -8.22
CA GLN A 53 19.26 2.52 -7.57
C GLN A 53 20.60 1.94 -7.11
N GLY A 54 20.83 0.63 -7.30
CA GLY A 54 22.04 -0.04 -6.87
C GLY A 54 22.23 -0.02 -5.35
N TRP A 55 21.13 0.04 -4.59
CA TRP A 55 21.21 0.07 -3.14
C TRP A 55 21.74 -1.24 -2.59
N SER A 56 22.46 -1.13 -1.49
CA SER A 56 23.15 -2.25 -0.85
C SER A 56 23.01 -2.16 0.66
N ASN A 57 23.60 -3.12 1.37
CA ASN A 57 23.61 -3.09 2.84
C ASN A 57 24.24 -1.80 3.37
N GLU A 58 25.24 -1.26 2.68
CA GLU A 58 25.88 0.01 3.02
C GLU A 58 24.89 1.19 2.91
N THR A 59 23.98 1.18 1.92
CA THR A 59 22.90 2.17 1.82
C THR A 59 21.96 2.07 3.02
N MET A 60 21.63 0.85 3.45
CA MET A 60 20.79 0.62 4.62
C MET A 60 21.45 1.14 5.91
N GLU A 61 22.74 0.85 6.10
CA GLU A 61 23.52 1.36 7.23
C GLU A 61 23.57 2.89 7.27
N GLN A 62 23.75 3.53 6.11
CA GLN A 62 23.73 5.00 6.00
C GLN A 62 22.39 5.59 6.43
N TRP A 63 21.26 5.02 5.99
CA TRP A 63 19.93 5.51 6.35
C TRP A 63 19.60 5.33 7.84
N VAL A 64 19.99 4.18 8.42
CA VAL A 64 19.80 3.92 9.86
C VAL A 64 20.59 4.94 10.68
N ASN A 65 21.86 5.18 10.32
CA ASN A 65 22.71 6.15 11.00
C ASN A 65 22.19 7.59 10.85
N GLU A 66 21.67 7.97 9.68
CA GLU A 66 21.05 9.28 9.48
C GLU A 66 19.79 9.47 10.35
N HIS A 67 18.94 8.43 10.44
CA HIS A 67 17.75 8.45 11.29
C HIS A 67 18.09 8.59 12.77
N LEU A 68 19.12 7.88 13.24
CA LEU A 68 19.60 7.98 14.62
C LEU A 68 20.18 9.38 14.92
N ARG A 69 20.88 9.98 13.95
CA ARG A 69 21.41 11.35 14.08
C ARG A 69 20.32 12.42 14.13
N LYS A 70 19.20 12.24 13.42
CA LYS A 70 18.07 13.19 13.47
C LYS A 70 17.22 13.08 14.75
N LYS A 71 17.38 11.99 15.52
CA LYS A 71 16.65 11.75 16.76
C LYS A 71 17.39 12.18 18.03
N GLY A 72 18.70 12.42 17.96
CA GLY A 72 19.51 12.95 19.08
C GLY A 72 19.63 14.46 19.02
#